data_AF-A0A2E6TKZ6-F1
#
_entry.id   AF-A0A2E6TKZ6-F1
#
_cell.length_a   1.000
_cell.length_b   1.000
_cell.length_c   1.000
_cell.angle_alpha   90.00
_cell.angle_beta   90.00
_cell.angle_gamma   90.00
#
_symmetry.space_group_name_H-M   'P 1'
#
loop_
_entity.id
_entity.type
_entity.pdbx_description
1 polymer ?
#
loop_
_entity_poly.entity_id
_entity_poly.type
_entity_poly.pdbx_seq_one_letter_code
_entity_poly.pdbx_strand_id
1 'polypeptide(L)'
;MIWEKNFGSPNFDPHFSFFRYRYVRYTTYLLGILINNIVLGYSSNAPNGYHGQYVSCASCHGGNSVSAGNHVSITGLPSSYVPGDSYNLALNLSASSARGYGFQLAVKDNSSFSGTLSTSHYGTRIDSNYLEHSRRVTDNTVNFTWTAPSNNSGDITFYLSALATGGSTGTSGDTTYLLQETIQASNTEKTLSLTAGTGGSVSGGGSYGYGTSASISASPNTGYTFSGWIGDGVTDASAASTTVSMTTDRSVSASFSLNSHALSLTAGTGGSVSGGGSYGYGTSATISATP
;
A
#
# COMPACT_ATOMS: atom_id res chain seq x y z
N MET A 1 26.80 1.43 21.50
CA MET A 1 27.53 1.27 22.78
C MET A 1 27.20 2.50 23.62
N ILE A 2 26.22 2.42 24.52
CA ILE A 2 26.37 2.05 25.96
C ILE A 2 27.20 3.17 26.64
N TRP A 3 26.73 3.97 27.62
CA TRP A 3 25.76 3.71 28.69
C TRP A 3 25.32 5.00 29.41
N GLU A 4 24.30 4.83 30.25
CA GLU A 4 23.63 5.73 31.20
C GLU A 4 24.53 6.35 32.30
N LYS A 5 24.04 7.40 32.98
CA LYS A 5 23.77 7.35 34.44
C LYS A 5 23.10 8.61 35.03
N ASN A 6 21.87 8.38 35.49
CA ASN A 6 21.28 8.67 36.81
C ASN A 6 21.60 9.97 37.59
N PHE A 7 20.48 10.60 37.94
CA PHE A 7 20.26 11.57 39.00
C PHE A 7 20.76 11.11 40.38
N GLY A 8 21.31 12.06 41.13
CA GLY A 8 21.43 12.01 42.58
C GLY A 8 21.18 13.41 43.15
N SER A 9 20.06 13.59 43.84
CA SER A 9 19.78 14.76 44.67
C SER A 9 20.70 14.75 45.91
N PRO A 10 21.25 15.89 46.36
CA PRO A 10 21.80 16.00 47.70
C PRO A 10 20.73 16.46 48.70
N ASN A 11 20.62 15.68 49.78
CA ASN A 11 19.96 16.06 51.03
C ASN A 11 20.74 17.20 51.71
N PHE A 12 19.97 18.14 52.26
CA PHE A 12 20.40 19.19 53.19
C PHE A 12 20.73 18.61 54.57
N ASP A 13 21.74 19.18 55.24
CA ASP A 13 21.74 19.36 56.69
C ASP A 13 22.49 20.68 57.06
N PRO A 14 21.98 21.50 58.02
CA PRO A 14 22.31 22.91 58.17
C PRO A 14 23.09 23.21 59.45
N HIS A 15 23.89 24.28 59.47
CA HIS A 15 24.14 25.02 60.71
C HIS A 15 24.24 26.53 60.45
N PHE A 16 23.37 27.24 61.17
CA PHE A 16 23.09 28.68 61.12
C PHE A 16 24.12 29.52 61.87
N SER A 17 24.35 30.75 61.38
CA SER A 17 24.32 32.05 62.11
C SER A 17 24.99 33.14 61.26
N PHE A 18 24.59 34.41 61.16
CA PHE A 18 23.46 35.25 61.59
C PHE A 18 23.46 36.47 60.64
N PHE A 19 22.31 36.88 60.10
CA PHE A 19 21.84 38.28 60.11
C PHE A 19 20.40 38.29 59.57
N ARG A 20 19.46 38.70 60.43
CA ARG A 20 18.06 38.95 60.08
C ARG A 20 17.87 40.45 59.87
N TYR A 21 17.31 40.83 58.73
CA TYR A 21 16.23 41.82 58.68
C TYR A 21 15.20 41.31 57.67
N ARG A 22 13.94 41.20 58.13
CA ARG A 22 12.75 40.89 57.32
C ARG A 22 12.18 42.19 56.78
N TYR A 23 11.69 42.22 55.54
CA TYR A 23 10.29 42.47 55.19
C TYR A 23 10.06 42.13 53.70
N VAL A 24 9.00 41.37 53.44
CA VAL A 24 8.43 41.04 52.13
C VAL A 24 7.09 41.76 52.02
N ARG A 25 6.76 42.36 50.86
CA ARG A 25 5.51 42.17 50.07
C ARG A 25 5.37 43.16 48.87
N TYR A 26 5.32 42.56 47.67
CA TYR A 26 4.56 42.83 46.42
C TYR A 26 4.42 44.25 45.81
N THR A 27 4.82 44.42 44.54
CA THR A 27 3.95 44.31 43.34
C THR A 27 4.78 44.42 42.04
N THR A 28 4.24 43.85 40.96
CA THR A 28 4.87 43.39 39.70
C THR A 28 5.26 44.47 38.68
N TYR A 29 6.31 44.23 37.89
CA TYR A 29 6.33 44.55 36.45
C TYR A 29 7.05 43.43 35.68
N LEU A 30 6.36 42.91 34.66
CA LEU A 30 6.87 41.94 33.69
C LEU A 30 8.17 42.45 33.05
N LEU A 31 9.24 41.67 33.12
CA LEU A 31 10.27 41.70 32.09
C LEU A 31 10.23 40.34 31.39
N GLY A 32 9.61 40.35 30.21
CA GLY A 32 9.37 39.16 29.42
C GLY A 32 10.66 38.37 29.21
N ILE A 33 10.59 37.08 29.53
CA ILE A 33 11.54 36.11 28.99
C ILE A 33 11.31 36.14 27.49
N LEU A 34 12.23 36.75 26.75
CA LEU A 34 12.40 36.50 25.33
C LEU A 34 12.76 35.02 25.21
N ILE A 35 11.73 34.19 25.04
CA ILE A 35 11.89 32.86 24.51
C ILE A 35 12.32 33.11 23.06
N ASN A 36 13.61 33.15 22.82
CA ASN A 36 14.12 32.96 21.46
C ASN A 36 13.69 31.55 21.08
N ASN A 37 12.53 31.44 20.43
CA ASN A 37 12.17 30.29 19.63
C ASN A 37 13.18 30.25 18.49
N ILE A 38 14.36 29.70 18.76
CA ILE A 38 15.28 29.28 17.71
C ILE A 38 14.62 28.05 17.09
N VAL A 39 13.69 28.30 16.16
CA VAL A 39 13.21 27.27 15.24
C VAL A 39 14.32 27.11 14.21
N LEU A 40 15.05 26.01 14.32
CA LEU A 40 16.01 25.62 13.30
C LEU A 40 15.22 25.38 12.01
N GLY A 41 15.38 26.27 11.03
CA GLY A 41 14.97 25.97 9.66
C GLY A 41 15.79 24.80 9.18
N TYR A 42 15.16 23.62 9.03
CA TYR A 42 15.84 22.43 8.53
C TYR A 42 16.15 22.65 7.05
N SER A 43 17.35 23.16 6.77
CA SER A 43 17.86 23.28 5.40
C SER A 43 18.15 21.92 4.74
N SER A 44 18.01 20.83 5.51
CA SER A 44 18.26 19.45 5.08
C SER A 44 16.99 18.61 4.94
N ASN A 45 16.00 18.64 5.84
CA ASN A 45 14.87 17.68 5.81
C ASN A 45 13.55 18.33 6.25
N ALA A 46 12.41 17.94 5.68
CA ALA A 46 11.11 18.33 6.24
C ALA A 46 10.82 17.54 7.53
N PRO A 47 10.15 18.11 8.55
CA PRO A 47 9.67 17.32 9.68
C PRO A 47 8.51 16.41 9.24
N ASN A 48 8.51 15.14 9.64
CA ASN A 48 7.43 14.21 9.33
C ASN A 48 6.06 14.75 9.78
N GLY A 49 5.05 14.62 8.92
CA GLY A 49 3.66 15.04 9.21
C GLY A 49 3.27 16.41 8.66
N TYR A 50 4.19 17.13 8.01
CA TYR A 50 3.99 18.48 7.46
C TYR A 50 3.62 18.44 5.98
N HIS A 51 2.74 17.51 5.61
CA HIS A 51 2.31 17.23 4.24
C HIS A 51 0.95 17.86 3.90
N GLY A 52 0.41 18.72 4.75
CA GLY A 52 -0.80 19.50 4.45
C GLY A 52 -2.13 18.86 4.85
N GLN A 53 -2.18 17.60 5.31
CA GLN A 53 -3.42 17.00 5.83
C GLN A 53 -3.82 17.58 7.20
N TYR A 54 -2.83 17.86 8.06
CA TYR A 54 -3.05 18.40 9.42
C TYR A 54 -2.13 19.56 9.76
N VAL A 55 -0.89 19.52 9.25
CA VAL A 55 0.13 20.55 9.50
C VAL A 55 0.76 20.94 8.16
N SER A 56 0.97 22.24 7.99
CA SER A 56 1.60 22.83 6.81
C SER A 56 2.93 23.48 7.16
N CYS A 57 3.73 23.80 6.16
CA CYS A 57 5.00 24.51 6.34
C CYS A 57 4.83 25.85 7.09
N ALA A 58 3.63 26.46 7.08
CA ALA A 58 3.34 27.70 7.82
C ALA A 58 3.46 27.56 9.35
N SER A 59 3.47 26.33 9.89
CA SER A 59 3.69 26.11 11.33
C SER A 59 5.15 26.37 11.76
N CYS A 60 6.10 26.40 10.83
CA CYS A 60 7.52 26.68 11.11
C CYS A 60 8.10 27.80 10.25
N HIS A 61 7.38 28.24 9.20
CA HIS A 61 7.74 29.37 8.34
C HIS A 61 6.69 30.48 8.46
N GLY A 62 7.14 31.71 8.67
CA GLY A 62 6.28 32.87 8.83
C GLY A 62 5.57 33.23 7.51
N GLY A 63 4.26 32.98 7.46
CA GLY A 63 3.36 33.25 6.34
C GLY A 63 2.00 32.56 6.54
N ASN A 64 1.01 32.89 5.72
CA ASN A 64 -0.23 32.12 5.64
C ASN A 64 -0.07 31.05 4.55
N SER A 65 -0.53 29.83 4.83
CA SER A 65 -0.68 28.82 3.77
C SER A 65 -1.74 29.26 2.79
N VAL A 66 -1.35 29.35 1.52
CA VAL A 66 -2.26 29.62 0.41
C VAL A 66 -2.57 28.33 -0.32
N SER A 67 -3.76 28.26 -0.94
CA SER A 67 -4.08 27.19 -1.88
C SER A 67 -3.05 27.19 -3.01
N ALA A 68 -2.67 26.00 -3.49
CA ALA A 68 -1.68 25.81 -4.56
C ALA A 68 -1.93 26.68 -5.79
N GLY A 69 -3.19 26.94 -6.16
CA GLY A 69 -3.54 27.76 -7.33
C GLY A 69 -2.79 27.30 -8.58
N ASN A 70 -2.20 28.23 -9.32
CA ASN A 70 -1.35 27.92 -10.48
C ASN A 70 0.14 27.74 -10.12
N HIS A 71 0.48 27.73 -8.83
CA HIS A 71 1.86 27.73 -8.35
C HIS A 71 2.40 26.32 -8.14
N VAL A 72 1.54 25.39 -7.72
CA VAL A 72 1.93 24.01 -7.40
C VAL A 72 0.95 23.05 -8.06
N SER A 73 1.46 22.02 -8.73
CA SER A 73 0.63 21.00 -9.38
C SER A 73 1.35 19.66 -9.49
N ILE A 74 0.59 18.57 -9.61
CA ILE A 74 1.12 17.24 -9.96
C ILE A 74 0.66 16.89 -11.37
N THR A 75 1.60 16.74 -12.29
CA THR A 75 1.33 16.29 -13.67
C THR A 75 1.67 14.83 -13.85
N GLY A 76 0.97 14.16 -14.77
CA GLY A 76 1.09 12.71 -15.02
C GLY A 76 0.16 11.86 -14.15
N LEU A 77 -0.60 12.48 -13.24
CA LEU A 77 -1.59 11.78 -12.43
C LEU A 77 -2.77 11.36 -13.32
N PRO A 78 -3.19 10.07 -13.32
CA PRO A 78 -4.30 9.62 -14.13
C PRO A 78 -5.64 10.05 -13.51
N SER A 79 -6.74 9.99 -14.27
CA SER A 79 -8.10 10.22 -13.73
C SER A 79 -8.57 9.11 -12.79
N SER A 80 -8.01 7.91 -12.92
CA SER A 80 -8.18 6.76 -12.02
C SER A 80 -6.93 5.90 -12.03
N TYR A 81 -6.64 5.17 -10.94
CA TYR A 81 -5.49 4.28 -10.87
C TYR A 81 -5.90 2.82 -10.99
N VAL A 82 -5.14 2.04 -11.75
CA VAL A 82 -5.16 0.58 -11.68
C VAL A 82 -4.28 0.15 -10.49
N PRO A 83 -4.79 -0.67 -9.54
CA PRO A 83 -3.99 -1.12 -8.40
C PRO A 83 -2.75 -1.92 -8.84
N GLY A 84 -1.60 -1.64 -8.24
CA GLY A 84 -0.30 -2.23 -8.59
C GLY A 84 0.45 -1.54 -9.74
N ASP A 85 -0.21 -0.71 -10.55
CA ASP A 85 0.46 0.03 -11.62
C ASP A 85 1.36 1.14 -11.05
N SER A 86 2.42 1.48 -11.79
CA SER A 86 3.34 2.56 -11.45
C SER A 86 3.18 3.74 -12.40
N TYR A 87 3.11 4.94 -11.81
CA TYR A 87 2.90 6.20 -12.52
C TYR A 87 4.13 7.08 -12.35
N ASN A 88 4.70 7.53 -13.46
CA ASN A 88 5.76 8.54 -13.46
C ASN A 88 5.11 9.92 -13.39
N LEU A 89 5.32 10.61 -12.28
CA LEU A 89 4.67 11.86 -11.94
C LEU A 89 5.71 12.99 -11.86
N ALA A 90 5.25 14.22 -12.04
CA ALA A 90 6.08 15.39 -11.84
C ALA A 90 5.37 16.41 -10.95
N LEU A 91 6.04 16.81 -9.87
CA LEU A 91 5.63 17.91 -9.01
C LEU A 91 6.18 19.21 -9.61
N ASN A 92 5.30 20.08 -10.08
CA ASN A 92 5.66 21.39 -10.61
C ASN A 92 5.49 22.46 -9.53
N LEU A 93 6.51 23.30 -9.38
CA LEU A 93 6.65 24.33 -8.36
C LEU A 93 7.00 25.66 -9.04
N SER A 94 6.27 26.72 -8.71
CA SER A 94 6.54 28.06 -9.23
C SER A 94 6.15 29.16 -8.26
N ALA A 95 7.02 30.16 -8.11
CA ALA A 95 6.72 31.39 -7.39
C ALA A 95 7.58 32.54 -7.94
N SER A 96 7.04 33.76 -7.92
CA SER A 96 7.60 34.94 -8.62
C SER A 96 8.98 35.40 -8.13
N SER A 97 9.42 34.98 -6.95
CA SER A 97 10.70 35.37 -6.35
C SER A 97 11.37 34.25 -5.54
N ALA A 98 11.12 32.99 -5.91
CA ALA A 98 11.67 31.84 -5.20
C ALA A 98 13.15 31.62 -5.50
N ARG A 99 13.98 31.48 -4.46
CA ARG A 99 15.38 31.02 -4.57
C ARG A 99 15.51 29.50 -4.63
N GLY A 100 14.37 28.81 -4.55
CA GLY A 100 14.24 27.37 -4.46
C GLY A 100 13.09 26.99 -3.54
N TYR A 101 12.89 25.69 -3.40
CA TYR A 101 11.71 25.10 -2.79
C TYR A 101 12.09 24.05 -1.73
N GLY A 102 11.17 23.87 -0.80
CA GLY A 102 11.11 22.73 0.12
C GLY A 102 9.69 22.18 0.13
N PHE A 103 9.53 20.90 0.43
CA PHE A 103 8.21 20.27 0.45
C PHE A 103 8.22 18.96 1.25
N GLN A 104 7.03 18.49 1.56
CA GLN A 104 6.73 17.11 1.97
C GLN A 104 5.40 16.67 1.35
N LEU A 105 5.43 15.51 0.70
CA LEU A 105 4.30 14.87 0.03
C LEU A 105 4.00 13.52 0.67
N ALA A 106 2.72 13.23 0.87
CA ALA A 106 2.21 11.96 1.36
C ALA A 106 1.08 11.46 0.46
N VAL A 107 1.01 10.14 0.24
CA VAL A 107 -0.09 9.51 -0.49
C VAL A 107 -0.84 8.58 0.46
N LYS A 108 -2.16 8.77 0.57
CA LYS A 108 -2.97 8.12 1.60
C LYS A 108 -4.33 7.62 1.11
N ASP A 109 -4.82 6.52 1.67
CA ASP A 109 -6.21 6.05 1.56
C ASP A 109 -7.00 6.52 2.80
N ASN A 110 -7.56 7.72 2.72
CA ASN A 110 -8.14 8.47 3.85
C ASN A 110 -7.12 8.84 4.96
N SER A 111 -6.58 7.86 5.68
CA SER A 111 -5.74 8.09 6.88
C SER A 111 -4.42 7.34 6.92
N SER A 112 -4.30 6.21 6.19
CA SER A 112 -3.06 5.42 6.15
C SER A 112 -2.27 5.72 4.88
N PHE A 113 -0.95 5.52 4.91
CA PHE A 113 -0.14 5.61 3.69
C PHE A 113 -0.53 4.51 2.71
N SER A 114 -0.62 4.85 1.43
CA SER A 114 -1.12 3.92 0.41
C SER A 114 -0.35 4.02 -0.89
N GLY A 115 0.07 2.85 -1.39
CA GLY A 115 1.06 2.75 -2.46
C GLY A 115 2.49 3.02 -1.99
N THR A 116 3.42 3.08 -2.94
CA THR A 116 4.86 3.27 -2.67
C THR A 116 5.40 4.43 -3.50
N LEU A 117 6.13 5.34 -2.86
CA LEU A 117 6.81 6.45 -3.52
C LEU A 117 8.28 6.10 -3.78
N SER A 118 8.81 6.56 -4.91
CA SER A 118 10.25 6.54 -5.18
C SER A 118 10.67 7.79 -5.96
N THR A 119 11.93 8.17 -5.82
CA THR A 119 12.51 9.33 -6.50
C THR A 119 13.99 9.08 -6.76
N SER A 120 14.47 9.57 -7.89
CA SER A 120 15.91 9.72 -8.19
C SER A 120 16.28 11.19 -8.40
N HIS A 121 15.33 12.11 -8.17
CA HIS A 121 15.52 13.52 -8.40
C HIS A 121 16.47 14.12 -7.36
N TYR A 122 17.46 14.87 -7.81
CA TYR A 122 18.49 15.44 -6.93
C TYR A 122 17.89 16.40 -5.90
N GLY A 123 18.35 16.31 -4.65
CA GLY A 123 17.82 17.14 -3.56
C GLY A 123 16.50 16.62 -2.97
N THR A 124 16.11 15.38 -3.26
CA THR A 124 14.93 14.72 -2.67
C THR A 124 15.28 13.39 -2.03
N ARG A 125 14.43 12.93 -1.11
CA ARG A 125 14.49 11.58 -0.53
C ARG A 125 13.11 11.05 -0.19
N ILE A 126 13.03 9.74 0.01
CA ILE A 126 11.89 9.10 0.68
C ILE A 126 12.28 8.86 2.14
N ASP A 127 11.47 9.34 3.08
CA ASP A 127 11.62 9.04 4.51
C ASP A 127 10.24 8.74 5.12
N SER A 128 10.10 7.59 5.76
CA SER A 128 8.87 7.21 6.47
C SER A 128 7.60 7.32 5.61
N ASN A 129 7.70 6.96 4.31
CA ASN A 129 6.68 7.09 3.26
C ASN A 129 6.33 8.52 2.81
N TYR A 130 7.11 9.51 3.23
CA TYR A 130 7.04 10.86 2.69
C TYR A 130 8.05 11.02 1.56
N LEU A 131 7.62 11.63 0.46
CA LEU A 131 8.53 12.22 -0.52
C LEU A 131 8.82 13.66 -0.08
N GLU A 132 10.08 13.96 0.18
CA GLU A 132 10.47 15.26 0.71
C GLU A 132 11.80 15.76 0.16
N HIS A 133 12.05 17.05 0.37
CA HIS A 133 13.34 17.65 0.06
C HIS A 133 14.42 17.16 1.05
N SER A 134 15.60 16.84 0.53
CA SER A 134 16.82 16.52 1.29
C SER A 134 17.83 17.68 1.32
N ARG A 135 17.51 18.73 0.58
CA ARG A 135 18.16 20.04 0.50
C ARG A 135 17.18 20.96 -0.23
N ARG A 136 17.37 22.27 -0.17
CA ARG A 136 16.68 23.21 -1.07
C ARG A 136 16.78 22.75 -2.53
N VAL A 137 15.62 22.50 -3.14
CA VAL A 137 15.47 22.15 -4.55
C VAL A 137 15.40 23.44 -5.36
N THR A 138 16.21 23.58 -6.40
CA THR A 138 16.20 24.76 -7.29
C THR A 138 15.41 24.53 -8.57
N ASP A 139 15.12 23.27 -8.87
CA ASP A 139 14.37 22.88 -10.05
C ASP A 139 12.89 23.18 -9.84
N ASN A 140 12.23 23.69 -10.86
CA ASN A 140 10.79 23.94 -10.84
C ASN A 140 9.97 22.66 -11.04
N THR A 141 10.62 21.54 -11.35
CA THR A 141 9.97 20.25 -11.60
C THR A 141 10.73 19.14 -10.89
N VAL A 142 10.06 18.44 -9.99
CA VAL A 142 10.59 17.27 -9.28
C VAL A 142 9.91 16.02 -9.83
N ASN A 143 10.69 15.14 -10.46
CA ASN A 143 10.18 13.87 -10.99
C ASN A 143 10.20 12.79 -9.91
N PHE A 144 9.12 12.03 -9.80
CA PHE A 144 8.99 10.92 -8.87
C PHE A 144 8.07 9.84 -9.44
N THR A 145 8.10 8.65 -8.87
CA THR A 145 7.20 7.55 -9.24
C THR A 145 6.32 7.20 -8.05
N TRP A 146 5.04 6.97 -8.32
CA TRP A 146 4.11 6.39 -7.37
C TRP A 146 3.60 5.06 -7.91
N THR A 147 3.80 3.99 -7.15
CA THR A 147 3.19 2.67 -7.39
C THR A 147 1.92 2.56 -6.56
N ALA A 148 0.78 2.35 -7.21
CA ALA A 148 -0.51 2.18 -6.55
C ALA A 148 -0.54 0.96 -5.62
N PRO A 149 -1.39 0.92 -4.58
CA PRO A 149 -1.56 -0.26 -3.74
C PRO A 149 -1.91 -1.50 -4.59
N SER A 150 -1.52 -2.70 -4.16
CA SER A 150 -1.75 -3.94 -4.92
C SER A 150 -3.22 -4.35 -5.01
N ASN A 151 -4.05 -3.86 -4.10
CA ASN A 151 -5.49 -4.05 -4.06
C ASN A 151 -6.21 -2.72 -4.31
N ASN A 152 -7.48 -2.79 -4.69
CA ASN A 152 -8.34 -1.61 -4.71
C ASN A 152 -8.48 -1.07 -3.28
N SER A 153 -7.92 0.12 -3.02
CA SER A 153 -8.01 0.81 -1.72
C SER A 153 -9.04 1.94 -1.74
N GLY A 154 -9.86 2.04 -2.79
CA GLY A 154 -10.80 3.14 -3.00
C GLY A 154 -10.08 4.44 -3.34
N ASP A 155 -10.55 5.54 -2.77
CA ASP A 155 -9.99 6.89 -2.91
C ASP A 155 -8.54 6.95 -2.42
N ILE A 156 -7.65 7.41 -3.30
CA ILE A 156 -6.26 7.75 -2.95
C ILE A 156 -6.10 9.25 -3.04
N THR A 157 -5.57 9.84 -1.98
CA THR A 157 -5.33 11.28 -1.91
C THR A 157 -3.85 11.60 -1.74
N PHE A 158 -3.34 12.46 -2.61
CA PHE A 158 -2.03 13.08 -2.55
C PHE A 158 -2.15 14.36 -1.74
N TYR A 159 -1.47 14.41 -0.60
CA TYR A 159 -1.36 15.59 0.24
C TYR A 159 0.04 16.16 0.13
N LEU A 160 0.14 17.45 -0.17
CA LEU A 160 1.42 18.15 -0.26
C LEU A 160 1.37 19.46 0.52
N SER A 161 2.42 19.70 1.30
CA SER A 161 2.81 21.05 1.70
C SER A 161 4.12 21.41 1.03
N ALA A 162 4.15 22.54 0.35
CA ALA A 162 5.35 23.08 -0.30
C ALA A 162 5.64 24.49 0.22
N LEU A 163 6.89 24.91 0.09
CA LEU A 163 7.37 26.23 0.44
C LEU A 163 8.23 26.78 -0.69
N ALA A 164 8.01 28.03 -1.06
CA ALA A 164 8.86 28.81 -1.94
C ALA A 164 9.68 29.78 -1.10
N THR A 165 11.01 29.70 -1.18
CA THR A 165 11.91 30.54 -0.38
C THR A 165 11.93 31.97 -0.92
N GLY A 166 11.35 32.91 -0.19
CA GLY A 166 11.07 34.27 -0.70
C GLY A 166 11.75 35.42 0.07
N GLY A 167 12.58 35.12 1.08
CA GLY A 167 13.24 36.13 1.92
C GLY A 167 14.78 36.07 1.97
N SER A 168 15.36 37.03 2.69
CA SER A 168 16.71 36.92 3.27
C SER A 168 16.77 35.75 4.27
N THR A 169 17.98 35.29 4.63
CA THR A 169 18.19 34.13 5.51
C THR A 169 17.24 34.12 6.73
N GLY A 170 16.43 33.08 6.89
CA GLY A 170 15.46 32.97 7.99
C GLY A 170 14.19 32.21 7.59
N THR A 171 13.15 32.32 8.42
CA THR A 171 11.82 31.70 8.23
C THR A 171 10.77 32.69 7.72
N SER A 172 11.14 33.95 7.48
CA SER A 172 10.23 35.02 7.07
C SER A 172 10.31 35.31 5.57
N GLY A 173 9.17 35.68 4.96
CA GLY A 173 9.07 36.00 3.53
C GLY A 173 8.88 34.78 2.63
N ASP A 174 8.69 33.59 3.21
CA ASP A 174 8.39 32.37 2.47
C ASP A 174 6.89 32.29 2.17
N THR A 175 6.56 31.75 1.00
CA THR A 175 5.16 31.43 0.66
C THR A 175 4.95 29.94 0.77
N THR A 176 3.95 29.52 1.53
CA THR A 176 3.61 28.10 1.73
C THR A 176 2.36 27.73 0.94
N TYR A 177 2.41 26.59 0.26
CA TYR A 177 1.36 26.08 -0.61
C TYR A 177 0.82 24.76 -0.08
N LEU A 178 -0.47 24.55 -0.26
CA LEU A 178 -1.16 23.29 0.00
C LEU A 178 -1.80 22.77 -1.28
N LEU A 179 -1.55 21.51 -1.59
CA LEU A 179 -2.19 20.79 -2.69
C LEU A 179 -2.81 19.50 -2.13
N GLN A 180 -4.03 19.23 -2.58
CA GLN A 180 -4.73 17.96 -2.37
C GLN A 180 -5.29 17.49 -3.70
N GLU A 181 -4.89 16.30 -4.14
CA GLU A 181 -5.43 15.66 -5.35
C GLU A 181 -5.94 14.26 -5.01
N THR A 182 -7.19 13.95 -5.37
CA THR A 182 -7.82 12.65 -5.08
C THR A 182 -8.14 11.93 -6.38
N ILE A 183 -7.70 10.67 -6.48
CA ILE A 183 -7.99 9.77 -7.59
C ILE A 183 -8.62 8.47 -7.09
N GLN A 184 -9.46 7.88 -7.93
CA GLN A 184 -10.19 6.66 -7.60
C GLN A 184 -9.52 5.44 -8.19
N ALA A 185 -9.75 4.27 -7.60
CA ALA A 185 -9.41 3.02 -8.25
C ALA A 185 -10.21 2.88 -9.56
N SER A 186 -9.54 2.42 -10.61
CA SER A 186 -10.19 1.98 -11.83
C SER A 186 -10.91 0.66 -11.54
N ASN A 187 -12.24 0.69 -11.54
CA ASN A 187 -13.07 -0.51 -11.47
C ASN A 187 -13.14 -1.21 -12.83
N THR A 188 -12.01 -1.36 -13.52
CA THR A 188 -11.97 -2.11 -14.77
C THR A 188 -12.29 -3.57 -14.46
N GLU A 189 -13.49 -3.97 -14.84
CA GLU A 189 -13.96 -5.34 -14.78
C GLU A 189 -13.01 -6.28 -15.56
N LYS A 190 -12.73 -7.43 -14.96
CA LYS A 190 -11.95 -8.53 -15.52
C LYS A 190 -12.84 -9.74 -15.70
N THR A 191 -12.68 -10.40 -16.83
CA THR A 191 -13.48 -11.56 -17.20
C THR A 191 -12.79 -12.84 -16.78
N LEU A 192 -13.49 -13.70 -16.04
CA LEU A 192 -13.09 -15.07 -15.73
C LEU A 192 -13.94 -16.04 -16.55
N SER A 193 -13.30 -16.69 -17.53
CA SER A 193 -13.90 -17.76 -18.32
C SER A 193 -13.56 -19.11 -17.70
N LEU A 194 -14.58 -19.92 -17.38
CA LEU A 194 -14.39 -21.26 -16.85
C LEU A 194 -14.79 -22.33 -17.86
N THR A 195 -13.98 -23.38 -17.96
CA THR A 195 -14.28 -24.56 -18.79
C THR A 195 -14.25 -25.84 -17.95
N ALA A 196 -15.26 -26.69 -18.09
CA ALA A 196 -15.26 -28.02 -17.48
C ALA A 196 -14.73 -29.07 -18.47
N GLY A 197 -13.78 -29.89 -18.05
CA GLY A 197 -13.43 -31.13 -18.74
C GLY A 197 -14.56 -32.16 -18.69
N THR A 198 -14.43 -33.25 -19.45
CA THR A 198 -15.40 -34.36 -19.45
C THR A 198 -15.57 -34.94 -18.06
N GLY A 199 -16.81 -35.14 -17.62
CA GLY A 199 -17.10 -35.83 -16.35
C GLY A 199 -17.28 -34.91 -15.14
N GLY A 200 -17.52 -33.62 -15.35
CA GLY A 200 -17.92 -32.72 -14.28
C GLY A 200 -18.48 -31.40 -14.77
N SER A 201 -18.62 -30.47 -13.84
CA SER A 201 -19.12 -29.10 -14.08
C SER A 201 -18.30 -28.10 -13.26
N VAL A 202 -18.34 -26.83 -13.65
CA VAL A 202 -17.65 -25.72 -12.97
C VAL A 202 -18.60 -24.56 -12.72
N SER A 203 -18.33 -23.78 -11.67
CA SER A 203 -19.06 -22.55 -11.36
C SER A 203 -18.12 -21.45 -10.82
N GLY A 204 -18.58 -20.20 -10.84
CA GLY A 204 -17.79 -19.04 -10.40
C GLY A 204 -17.08 -18.28 -11.51
N GLY A 205 -17.51 -18.43 -12.78
CA GLY A 205 -17.07 -17.57 -13.88
C GLY A 205 -17.90 -16.28 -13.94
N GLY A 206 -17.40 -15.27 -14.65
CA GLY A 206 -18.11 -14.00 -14.81
C GLY A 206 -17.21 -12.78 -14.86
N SER A 207 -17.81 -11.63 -14.56
CA SER A 207 -17.12 -10.33 -14.48
C SER A 207 -16.78 -10.04 -13.02
N TYR A 208 -15.54 -9.63 -12.78
CA TYR A 208 -15.02 -9.32 -11.45
C TYR A 208 -14.25 -8.02 -11.48
N GLY A 209 -14.45 -7.15 -10.48
CA GLY A 209 -13.62 -5.97 -10.31
C GLY A 209 -12.14 -6.32 -10.18
N TYR A 210 -11.27 -5.46 -10.72
CA TYR A 210 -9.82 -5.64 -10.63
C TYR A 210 -9.34 -5.89 -9.20
N GLY A 211 -8.43 -6.83 -9.03
CA GLY A 211 -7.77 -7.13 -7.76
C GLY A 211 -8.62 -7.92 -6.77
N THR A 212 -9.87 -8.26 -7.13
CA THR A 212 -10.71 -9.15 -6.34
C THR A 212 -10.24 -10.60 -6.43
N SER A 213 -10.74 -11.47 -5.54
CA SER A 213 -10.54 -12.92 -5.62
C SER A 213 -11.88 -13.59 -5.93
N ALA A 214 -11.99 -14.17 -7.13
CA ALA A 214 -13.17 -14.87 -7.58
C ALA A 214 -13.21 -16.30 -7.01
N SER A 215 -14.26 -16.65 -6.27
CA SER A 215 -14.45 -18.02 -5.79
C SER A 215 -14.95 -18.93 -6.92
N ILE A 216 -14.26 -20.04 -7.15
CA ILE A 216 -14.62 -21.05 -8.16
C ILE A 216 -14.81 -22.43 -7.52
N SER A 217 -15.64 -23.27 -8.14
CA SER A 217 -15.83 -24.65 -7.71
C SER A 217 -16.01 -25.61 -8.88
N ALA A 218 -15.50 -26.84 -8.71
CA ALA A 218 -15.63 -27.95 -9.63
C ALA A 218 -16.41 -29.09 -8.98
N SER A 219 -17.41 -29.61 -9.68
CA SER A 219 -18.27 -30.71 -9.21
C SER A 219 -18.13 -31.89 -10.16
N PRO A 220 -17.42 -32.97 -9.75
CA PRO A 220 -17.34 -34.21 -10.53
C PRO A 220 -18.72 -34.87 -10.66
N ASN A 221 -19.01 -35.40 -11.85
CA ASN A 221 -20.16 -36.27 -12.05
C ASN A 221 -19.92 -37.64 -11.39
N THR A 222 -20.99 -38.39 -11.16
CA THR A 222 -20.90 -39.77 -10.67
C THR A 222 -19.95 -40.59 -11.54
N GLY A 223 -19.01 -41.29 -10.90
CA GLY A 223 -17.99 -42.09 -11.59
C GLY A 223 -16.73 -41.34 -11.98
N TYR A 224 -16.62 -40.05 -11.67
CA TYR A 224 -15.42 -39.24 -11.89
C TYR A 224 -14.84 -38.70 -10.60
N THR A 225 -13.57 -38.30 -10.64
CA THR A 225 -12.87 -37.58 -9.57
C THR A 225 -12.27 -36.30 -10.13
N PHE A 226 -12.29 -35.21 -9.35
CA PHE A 226 -11.61 -33.96 -9.69
C PHE A 226 -10.10 -34.16 -9.68
N SER A 227 -9.45 -33.77 -10.76
CA SER A 227 -8.01 -33.99 -10.97
C SER A 227 -7.18 -32.71 -10.82
N GLY A 228 -7.82 -31.54 -10.87
CA GLY A 228 -7.16 -30.25 -10.67
C GLY A 228 -7.68 -29.14 -11.58
N TRP A 229 -7.36 -27.90 -11.22
CA TRP A 229 -7.53 -26.71 -12.03
C TRP A 229 -6.29 -26.45 -12.91
N ILE A 230 -6.50 -25.94 -14.11
CA ILE A 230 -5.47 -25.55 -15.06
C ILE A 230 -5.71 -24.10 -15.46
N GLY A 231 -4.75 -23.22 -15.20
CA GLY A 231 -4.81 -21.79 -15.51
C GLY A 231 -4.10 -20.93 -14.47
N ASP A 232 -3.84 -19.67 -14.80
CA ASP A 232 -3.03 -18.78 -13.98
C ASP A 232 -3.77 -18.16 -12.78
N GLY A 233 -3.00 -17.99 -11.71
CA GLY A 233 -3.37 -17.36 -10.44
C GLY A 233 -4.64 -17.91 -9.78
N VAL A 234 -4.88 -19.21 -9.98
CA VAL A 234 -5.63 -20.08 -9.08
C VAL A 234 -4.81 -20.25 -7.79
N THR A 235 -5.42 -20.01 -6.62
CA THR A 235 -4.72 -20.05 -5.32
C THR A 235 -4.28 -21.46 -4.93
N ASP A 236 -5.17 -22.44 -5.10
CA ASP A 236 -4.88 -23.86 -4.89
C ASP A 236 -5.51 -24.65 -6.04
N ALA A 237 -4.66 -25.14 -6.95
CA ALA A 237 -5.11 -25.88 -8.13
C ALA A 237 -5.57 -27.31 -7.81
N SER A 238 -5.26 -27.85 -6.63
CA SER A 238 -5.64 -29.20 -6.21
C SER A 238 -6.97 -29.26 -5.44
N ALA A 239 -7.42 -28.12 -4.91
CA ALA A 239 -8.70 -28.00 -4.23
C ALA A 239 -9.86 -27.81 -5.22
N ALA A 240 -10.89 -28.66 -5.12
CA ALA A 240 -12.08 -28.56 -5.95
C ALA A 240 -12.83 -27.22 -5.77
N SER A 241 -12.71 -26.58 -4.61
CA SER A 241 -13.18 -25.23 -4.33
C SER A 241 -11.99 -24.34 -3.95
N THR A 242 -11.79 -23.25 -4.68
CA THR A 242 -10.61 -22.38 -4.53
C THR A 242 -10.93 -20.95 -5.01
N THR A 243 -9.93 -20.07 -5.08
CA THR A 243 -10.08 -18.71 -5.61
C THR A 243 -9.14 -18.43 -6.78
N VAL A 244 -9.52 -17.46 -7.62
CA VAL A 244 -8.70 -16.92 -8.71
C VAL A 244 -8.51 -15.42 -8.49
N SER A 245 -7.26 -14.96 -8.50
CA SER A 245 -6.94 -13.53 -8.44
C SER A 245 -7.41 -12.82 -9.72
N MET A 246 -8.12 -11.68 -9.65
CA MET A 246 -8.70 -11.03 -10.84
C MET A 246 -7.95 -9.74 -11.20
N THR A 247 -6.66 -9.87 -11.52
CA THR A 247 -5.81 -8.74 -11.99
C THR A 247 -5.79 -8.59 -13.51
N THR A 248 -6.22 -9.61 -14.23
CA THR A 248 -6.31 -9.63 -15.70
C THR A 248 -7.48 -10.52 -16.09
N ASP A 249 -7.90 -10.47 -17.35
CA ASP A 249 -8.80 -11.47 -17.91
C ASP A 249 -8.12 -12.85 -17.85
N ARG A 250 -8.88 -13.87 -17.48
CA ARG A 250 -8.36 -15.22 -17.24
C ARG A 250 -9.29 -16.28 -17.79
N SER A 251 -8.66 -17.38 -18.21
CA SER A 251 -9.32 -18.62 -18.61
C SER A 251 -8.79 -19.76 -17.75
N VAL A 252 -9.67 -20.42 -17.00
CA VAL A 252 -9.32 -21.51 -16.08
C VAL A 252 -10.18 -22.74 -16.42
N SER A 253 -9.57 -23.92 -16.42
CA SER A 253 -10.25 -25.19 -16.74
C SER A 253 -10.18 -26.18 -15.58
N ALA A 254 -11.27 -26.90 -15.30
CA ALA A 254 -11.26 -28.04 -14.39
C ALA A 254 -11.02 -29.34 -15.16
N SER A 255 -10.14 -30.20 -14.64
CA SER A 255 -9.93 -31.55 -15.15
C SER A 255 -10.60 -32.59 -14.24
N PHE A 256 -11.15 -33.64 -14.85
CA PHE A 256 -11.74 -34.78 -14.15
C PHE A 256 -11.22 -36.08 -14.74
N SER A 257 -11.10 -37.12 -13.92
CA SER A 257 -10.67 -38.46 -14.33
C SER A 257 -11.78 -39.47 -14.06
N LEU A 258 -12.08 -40.33 -15.04
CA LEU A 258 -13.03 -41.43 -14.86
C LEU A 258 -12.45 -42.45 -13.87
N ASN A 259 -13.22 -42.83 -12.86
CA ASN A 259 -12.84 -43.82 -11.87
C ASN A 259 -12.77 -45.20 -12.50
N SER A 260 -11.78 -46.01 -12.07
CA SER A 260 -11.61 -47.39 -12.52
C SER A 260 -11.71 -48.35 -11.35
N HIS A 261 -12.33 -49.51 -11.60
CA HIS A 261 -12.53 -50.56 -10.61
C HIS A 261 -11.94 -51.89 -11.08
N ALA A 262 -11.29 -52.61 -10.18
CA ALA A 262 -10.74 -53.92 -10.47
C ALA A 262 -11.80 -55.02 -10.33
N LEU A 263 -12.03 -55.78 -11.39
CA LEU A 263 -12.81 -57.01 -11.39
C LEU A 263 -11.87 -58.21 -11.23
N SER A 264 -12.01 -58.93 -10.12
CA SER A 264 -11.27 -60.17 -9.85
C SER A 264 -12.20 -61.37 -9.98
N LEU A 265 -11.75 -62.40 -10.69
CA LEU A 265 -12.50 -63.63 -10.92
C LEU A 265 -11.74 -64.81 -10.33
N THR A 266 -12.47 -65.77 -9.76
CA THR A 266 -11.90 -66.99 -9.19
C THR A 266 -12.59 -68.20 -9.81
N ALA A 267 -11.82 -69.13 -10.36
CA ALA A 267 -12.34 -70.40 -10.86
C ALA A 267 -12.48 -71.42 -9.73
N GLY A 268 -13.52 -72.25 -9.79
CA GLY A 268 -13.64 -73.45 -8.96
C GLY A 268 -12.82 -74.63 -9.49
N THR A 269 -12.78 -75.73 -8.74
CA THR A 269 -12.06 -76.95 -9.15
C THR A 269 -12.51 -77.45 -10.53
N GLY A 270 -11.55 -77.74 -11.39
CA GLY A 270 -11.80 -78.28 -12.73
C GLY A 270 -11.87 -77.22 -13.84
N GLY A 271 -12.35 -76.00 -13.54
CA GLY A 271 -12.58 -74.98 -14.56
C GLY A 271 -11.56 -73.84 -14.61
N SER A 272 -11.75 -72.94 -15.57
CA SER A 272 -11.02 -71.67 -15.66
C SER A 272 -11.96 -70.48 -15.92
N VAL A 273 -11.55 -69.28 -15.50
CA VAL A 273 -12.31 -68.03 -15.69
C VAL A 273 -11.44 -66.98 -16.38
N SER A 274 -12.03 -66.17 -17.25
CA SER A 274 -11.38 -65.06 -17.95
C SER A 274 -12.29 -63.83 -18.00
N GLY A 275 -11.70 -62.66 -18.27
CA GLY A 275 -12.41 -61.37 -18.25
C GLY A 275 -12.29 -60.56 -16.95
N GLY A 276 -11.31 -60.89 -16.10
CA GLY A 276 -10.89 -59.98 -15.02
C GLY A 276 -10.06 -58.82 -15.56
N GLY A 277 -9.95 -57.72 -14.81
CA GLY A 277 -9.22 -56.53 -15.25
C GLY A 277 -9.64 -55.24 -14.55
N SER A 278 -9.15 -54.11 -15.05
CA SER A 278 -9.54 -52.76 -14.59
C SER A 278 -10.56 -52.18 -15.57
N TYR A 279 -11.72 -51.77 -15.05
CA TYR A 279 -12.85 -51.31 -15.84
C TYR A 279 -13.27 -49.91 -15.39
N GLY A 280 -13.46 -49.00 -16.34
CA GLY A 280 -13.99 -47.67 -16.08
C GLY A 280 -15.41 -47.73 -15.52
N TYR A 281 -15.77 -46.78 -14.66
CA TYR A 281 -17.10 -46.71 -14.06
C TYR A 281 -18.21 -46.74 -15.11
N GLY A 282 -19.23 -47.57 -14.87
CA GLY A 282 -20.38 -47.73 -15.77
C GLY A 282 -20.13 -48.62 -16.99
N THR A 283 -18.91 -49.15 -17.18
CA THR A 283 -18.64 -50.11 -18.26
C THR A 283 -19.05 -51.54 -17.87
N SER A 284 -19.46 -52.34 -18.85
CA SER A 284 -19.77 -53.77 -18.65
C SER A 284 -18.57 -54.63 -19.04
N ALA A 285 -18.18 -55.55 -18.16
CA ALA A 285 -17.12 -56.53 -18.42
C ALA A 285 -17.73 -57.82 -19.00
N THR A 286 -17.15 -58.33 -20.09
CA THR A 286 -17.47 -59.66 -20.60
C THR A 286 -16.59 -60.70 -19.90
N ILE A 287 -17.22 -61.62 -19.18
CA ILE A 287 -16.52 -62.72 -18.49
C ILE A 287 -16.89 -64.06 -19.10
N SER A 288 -15.97 -65.02 -19.02
CA SER A 288 -16.18 -66.38 -19.49
C SER A 288 -15.68 -67.39 -18.46
N ALA A 289 -16.42 -68.48 -18.31
CA ALA A 289 -16.02 -69.65 -17.54
C ALA A 289 -15.97 -70.86 -18.48
N THR A 290 -14.93 -71.67 -18.35
CA THR A 290 -14.76 -72.91 -19.10
C THR A 290 -14.66 -74.08 -18.13
N PRO A 291 -15.33 -75.23 -18.43
CA PRO A 291 -15.21 -76.45 -17.63
C PRO A 291 -13.80 -77.04 -17.64
#